data_AF-A0A9D6TR51-F1
#
_entry.id   AF-A0A9D6TR51-F1
#
_cell.length_a   1.000
_cell.length_b   1.000
_cell.length_c   1.000
_cell.angle_alpha   90.00
_cell.angle_beta   90.00
_cell.angle_gamma   90.00
#
_symmetry.space_group_name_H-M   'P 1'
#
loop_
_entity.id
_entity.type
_entity.pdbx_description
1 polymer ?
#
loop_
_entity_poly.entity_id
_entity_poly.type
_entity_poly.pdbx_seq_one_letter_code
_entity_poly.pdbx_strand_id
1 'polypeptide(L)' 'MSPPLSHGGGLVDRLARVERARGLAARLTDLPQSDIERAEATDVMNTATGAFSPLEDYLGRAARG' A
#
# COMPACT_ATOMS: atom_id res chain seq x y z
N MET A 1 16.10 -20.48 13.91
CA MET A 1 15.33 -20.48 12.65
C MET A 1 15.38 -19.07 12.08
N SER A 2 15.74 -18.93 10.81
CA SER A 2 15.61 -17.65 10.12
C SER A 2 14.14 -17.40 9.76
N PRO A 3 13.67 -16.14 9.77
CA PRO A 3 12.30 -15.84 9.35
C PRO A 3 12.08 -16.26 7.88
N PRO A 4 10.85 -16.65 7.50
CA PRO A 4 10.54 -16.91 6.10
C PRO A 4 10.77 -15.64 5.27
N LEU A 5 11.29 -15.81 4.05
CA LEU A 5 11.47 -14.71 3.12
C LEU A 5 10.10 -14.25 2.59
N SER A 6 9.93 -12.93 2.42
CA SER A 6 8.76 -12.38 1.76
C SER A 6 8.64 -12.90 0.33
N HIS A 7 7.40 -13.11 -0.13
CA HIS A 7 7.15 -13.45 -1.52
C HIS A 7 7.70 -12.35 -2.45
N GLY A 8 8.42 -12.76 -3.51
CA GLY A 8 9.14 -11.82 -4.38
C GLY A 8 10.52 -11.35 -3.86
N GLY A 9 11.00 -11.88 -2.73
CA GLY A 9 12.37 -11.64 -2.27
C GLY A 9 12.57 -10.39 -1.40
N GLY A 10 11.50 -9.63 -1.12
CA GLY A 10 11.54 -8.45 -0.26
C GLY A 10 10.15 -8.06 0.24
N LEU A 11 10.11 -7.33 1.35
CA LEU A 11 8.88 -6.73 1.87
C LEU A 11 8.68 -5.36 1.22
N VAL A 12 7.50 -5.14 0.63
CA VAL A 12 7.09 -3.83 0.13
C VAL A 12 6.38 -3.09 1.27
N ASP A 13 7.04 -2.11 1.89
CA ASP A 13 6.44 -1.25 2.91
C ASP A 13 6.07 0.12 2.30
N ARG A 14 4.77 0.45 2.31
CA ARG A 14 4.24 1.72 1.77
C ARG A 14 3.78 2.68 2.87
N LEU A 15 3.96 2.33 4.14
CA LEU A 15 3.62 3.23 5.24
C LEU A 15 4.56 4.44 5.22
N ALA A 16 3.98 5.64 5.18
CA ALA A 16 4.75 6.86 5.25
C ALA A 16 5.34 7.04 6.66
N ARG A 17 6.65 7.31 6.73
CA ARG A 17 7.28 7.78 7.98
C ARG A 17 6.67 9.12 8.42
N VAL A 18 6.77 9.42 9.71
CA VAL A 18 6.09 10.56 10.37
C VAL A 18 6.26 11.88 9.62
N GLU A 19 7.49 12.19 9.19
CA GLU A 19 7.80 13.44 8.49
C GLU A 19 7.12 13.51 7.12
N ARG A 20 7.12 12.39 6.40
CA ARG A 20 6.46 12.25 5.09
C ARG A 20 4.94 12.27 5.23
N ALA A 21 4.40 11.65 6.28
CA ALA A 21 2.97 11.61 6.55
C ALA A 21 2.38 13.03 6.72
N ARG A 22 3.09 13.93 7.41
CA ARG A 22 2.67 15.34 7.56
C ARG A 22 2.59 16.06 6.21
N GLY A 23 3.61 15.88 5.37
CA GLY A 23 3.63 16.50 4.04
C GLY A 23 2.55 15.94 3.11
N LEU A 24 2.25 14.64 3.22
CA LEU A 24 1.13 14.03 2.49
C LEU A 24 -0.21 14.56 2.99
N ALA A 25 -0.41 14.63 4.30
CA ALA A 25 -1.65 15.14 4.89
C ALA A 25 -1.98 16.57 4.45
N ALA A 26 -0.97 17.44 4.35
CA ALA A 26 -1.15 18.80 3.84
C ALA A 26 -1.60 18.86 2.37
N ARG A 27 -1.26 17.85 1.56
CA ARG A 27 -1.66 17.77 0.14
C ARG A 27 -3.00 17.10 -0.06
N LEU A 28 -3.48 16.31 0.91
CA LEU A 28 -4.74 15.57 0.79
C LEU A 28 -5.94 16.50 0.62
N THR A 29 -5.89 17.72 1.15
CA THR A 29 -6.98 18.71 1.02
C THR A 29 -7.21 19.16 -0.41
N ASP A 30 -6.19 19.04 -1.27
CA ASP A 30 -6.23 19.56 -2.64
C ASP A 30 -6.46 18.46 -3.68
N LEU A 31 -6.58 17.20 -3.23
CA LEU A 31 -6.74 16.05 -4.09
C LEU A 31 -8.21 15.62 -4.18
N PRO A 32 -8.66 15.11 -5.34
CA PRO A 32 -9.97 14.47 -5.43
C PRO A 32 -10.03 13.30 -4.46
N GLN A 33 -11.15 13.22 -3.73
CA GLN A 33 -11.42 12.15 -2.79
C GLN A 33 -12.38 11.14 -3.42
N SER A 34 -12.26 9.88 -3.03
CA SER A 34 -13.17 8.81 -3.42
C SER A 34 -13.41 7.95 -2.19
N ASP A 35 -14.67 7.71 -1.90
CA ASP A 35 -15.05 6.78 -0.84
C ASP A 35 -14.76 5.35 -1.31
N ILE A 36 -14.28 4.52 -0.39
CA ILE A 36 -13.99 3.11 -0.63
C ILE A 36 -14.80 2.25 0.33
N GLU A 37 -15.14 1.05 -0.11
CA GLU A 37 -15.83 0.08 0.72
C GLU A 37 -14.91 -0.50 1.80
N ARG A 38 -15.50 -1.13 2.82
CA ARG A 38 -14.74 -1.78 3.90
C ARG A 38 -13.78 -2.86 3.37
N ALA A 39 -14.20 -3.61 2.36
CA ALA A 39 -13.35 -4.63 1.75
C ALA A 39 -12.12 -3.99 1.09
N GLU A 40 -12.32 -2.92 0.32
CA GLU A 40 -11.23 -2.18 -0.34
C GLU A 40 -10.28 -1.54 0.67
N ALA A 41 -10.80 -1.02 1.79
CA ALA A 41 -9.95 -0.49 2.86
C ALA A 41 -9.04 -1.58 3.47
N THR A 42 -9.51 -2.83 3.54
CA THR A 42 -8.70 -3.96 3.99
C THR A 42 -7.58 -4.26 2.99
N ASP A 43 -7.88 -4.20 1.69
CA ASP A 43 -6.89 -4.38 0.63
C ASP A 43 -5.83 -3.28 0.61
N VAL A 44 -6.22 -2.02 0.86
CA VAL A 44 -5.29 -0.91 1.05
C VAL A 44 -4.33 -1.18 2.20
N MET A 45 -4.84 -1.65 3.35
CA MET A 45 -4.02 -1.96 4.51
C MET A 45 -3.06 -3.12 4.26
N ASN A 46 -3.52 -4.19 3.60
CA ASN A 46 -2.68 -5.34 3.26
C ASN A 46 -1.58 -4.97 2.25
N THR A 47 -1.90 -4.11 1.28
CA THR A 47 -0.91 -3.57 0.34
C THR A 47 0.07 -2.65 1.05
N ALA A 48 -0.42 -1.76 1.92
CA ALA A 48 0.41 -0.76 2.58
C ALA A 48 1.44 -1.36 3.54
N THR A 49 1.05 -2.44 4.23
CA THR A 49 1.90 -3.16 5.20
C THR A 49 2.80 -4.22 4.56
N GLY A 50 2.65 -4.46 3.26
CA GLY A 50 3.41 -5.47 2.53
C GLY A 50 2.92 -6.90 2.71
N ALA A 51 1.74 -7.11 3.29
CA ALA A 51 1.10 -8.43 3.38
C ALA A 51 0.85 -9.04 1.98
N PHE A 52 0.65 -8.18 0.96
CA PHE A 52 0.51 -8.58 -0.44
C PHE A 52 1.80 -8.46 -1.26
N SER A 53 2.97 -8.35 -0.63
CA SER A 53 4.26 -8.35 -1.37
C SER A 53 4.31 -9.51 -2.39
N PRO A 54 4.74 -9.27 -3.64
CA PRO A 54 5.43 -8.09 -4.15
C PRO A 54 4.50 -6.98 -4.70
N LEU A 55 3.19 -7.03 -4.44
CA LEU A 55 2.28 -6.01 -4.92
C LEU A 55 2.57 -4.65 -4.27
N GLU A 56 2.78 -3.61 -5.08
CA GLU A 56 3.12 -2.26 -4.60
C GLU A 56 1.96 -1.26 -4.66
N ASP A 57 0.90 -1.57 -5.42
CA ASP A 57 -0.25 -0.70 -5.69
C ASP A 57 -1.47 -1.54 -6.14
N TYR A 58 -2.60 -0.88 -6.37
CA TYR A 58 -3.78 -1.50 -6.98
C TYR A 58 -3.44 -2.17 -8.32
N LEU A 59 -4.03 -3.34 -8.54
CA LEU A 59 -3.88 -4.09 -9.79
C LEU A 59 -4.50 -3.31 -10.95
N GLY A 60 -3.66 -2.61 -11.71
CA GLY A 60 -4.06 -2.01 -12.98
C GLY A 60 -4.33 -3.07 -14.06
N ARG A 61 -4.78 -2.63 -15.24
CA ARG A 61 -5.08 -3.53 -16.38
C ARG A 61 -3.90 -4.41 -16.81
N ALA A 62 -2.66 -4.00 -16.51
CA ALA A 62 -1.44 -4.73 -16.88
C ALA A 62 -1.09 -5.90 -15.94
N ALA A 63 -1.77 -6.06 -14.79
CA ALA A 63 -1.47 -7.13 -13.84
C ALA A 63 -2.10 -8.50 -14.20
N ARG A 64 -2.77 -8.58 -15.35
CA ARG A 64 -3.25 -9.83 -15.98
C ARG A 64 -2.27 -10.23 -17.09
N GLY A 65 -1.13 -10.78 -16.71
CA GLY A 65 -0.15 -11.39 -17.62
C GLY A 65 0.10 -12.81 -17.19
#